data_AF-A0A345VL38-F1
#
_entry.id   AF-A0A345VL38-F1
#
_cell.length_a   1.000
_cell.length_b   1.000
_cell.length_c   1.000
_cell.angle_alpha   90.00
_cell.angle_beta   90.00
_cell.angle_gamma   90.00
#
_symmetry.space_group_name_H-M   'P 1'
#
loop_
_entity.id
_entity.type
_entity.pdbx_description
1 polymer ?
#
loop_
_entity_poly.entity_id
_entity_poly.type
_entity_poly.pdbx_seq_one_letter_code
_entity_poly.pdbx_strand_id
1 'polypeptide(L)'
;MGIFKRLFFKSKEATNLPKIEEINRSQTIDEEWEEVSAYIPATSEDFQLVSVIASSIAAGDHPDSQFKVKRILKRNPESLTVSLIASSIAAGDYPDSQFVVKSIKRKK
;
A
#
# COMPACT_ATOMS: atom_id res chain seq x y z
N MET A 1 8.80 -11.88 -31.13
CA MET A 1 9.30 -11.36 -29.84
C MET A 1 9.60 -9.87 -30.01
N GLY A 2 8.91 -8.95 -29.32
CA GLY A 2 9.18 -7.52 -29.56
C GLY A 2 8.40 -6.47 -28.77
N ILE A 3 7.36 -6.84 -28.02
CA ILE A 3 6.51 -5.85 -27.33
C ILE A 3 7.15 -5.25 -26.06
N PHE A 4 8.06 -5.96 -25.40
CA PHE A 4 8.66 -5.49 -24.14
C PHE A 4 9.86 -4.55 -24.31
N LYS A 5 10.56 -4.54 -25.46
CA LYS A 5 11.74 -3.67 -25.65
C LYS A 5 11.38 -2.17 -25.72
N ARG A 6 10.16 -1.82 -26.12
CA ARG A 6 9.71 -0.43 -26.28
C ARG A 6 9.25 0.25 -24.98
N LEU A 7 8.96 -0.53 -23.94
CA LEU A 7 8.45 0.01 -22.66
C LEU A 7 9.55 0.35 -21.65
N PHE A 8 10.79 -0.10 -21.86
CA PHE A 8 11.86 0.02 -20.86
C PHE A 8 13.09 0.84 -21.30
N PHE A 9 13.05 1.49 -22.46
CA PHE A 9 14.14 2.36 -22.90
C PHE A 9 13.74 3.84 -22.81
N LYS A 10 14.01 4.45 -21.65
CA LYS A 10 14.13 5.92 -21.51
C LYS A 10 15.60 6.27 -21.73
N SER A 11 15.90 6.93 -22.84
CA SER A 11 17.24 7.47 -23.15
C SER A 11 17.60 8.57 -22.14
N LYS A 12 18.81 8.47 -21.57
CA LYS A 12 19.43 9.54 -20.80
C LYS A 12 20.06 10.53 -21.78
N GLU A 13 19.42 11.67 -21.95
CA GLU A 13 20.08 12.87 -22.49
C GLU A 13 20.30 13.82 -21.32
N ALA A 14 21.57 14.08 -21.00
CA ALA A 14 21.98 14.87 -19.86
C ALA A 14 21.93 16.35 -20.21
N THR A 15 20.85 17.04 -19.83
CA THR A 15 20.82 18.50 -19.76
C THR A 15 21.20 18.92 -18.34
N ASN A 16 22.39 19.51 -18.19
CA ASN A 16 22.87 20.09 -16.95
C ASN A 16 21.97 21.28 -16.56
N LEU A 17 21.18 21.11 -15.49
CA LEU A 17 20.54 22.19 -14.74
C LEU A 17 21.21 22.26 -13.36
N PRO A 18 21.38 23.47 -12.78
CA PRO A 18 22.10 23.64 -11.53
C PRO A 18 21.41 22.87 -10.40
N LYS A 19 22.20 22.03 -9.74
CA LYS A 19 21.82 21.16 -8.62
C LYS A 19 21.54 22.03 -7.39
N ILE A 20 20.32 22.54 -7.30
CA ILE A 20 19.80 23.21 -6.10
C ILE A 20 19.75 22.19 -4.96
N GLU A 21 20.13 22.63 -3.78
CA GLU A 21 20.49 21.90 -2.55
C GLU A 21 19.34 21.08 -1.89
N GLU A 22 18.38 20.56 -2.65
CA GLU A 22 17.26 19.74 -2.16
C GLU A 22 17.63 18.29 -1.84
N ILE A 23 18.81 17.84 -2.28
CA ILE A 23 19.22 16.43 -2.21
C ILE A 23 19.64 16.04 -0.78
N ASN A 24 20.11 17.00 0.03
CA ASN A 24 20.54 16.71 1.40
C ASN A 24 19.41 16.77 2.43
N ARG A 25 18.31 17.50 2.16
CA ARG A 25 17.15 17.54 3.07
C ARG A 25 16.24 16.33 2.90
N SER A 26 16.14 15.77 1.69
CA SER A 26 15.34 14.57 1.43
C SER A 26 15.97 13.31 2.02
N GLN A 27 17.29 13.17 2.00
CA GLN A 27 17.99 12.00 2.53
C GLN A 27 17.93 11.89 4.06
N THR A 28 17.97 13.00 4.80
CA THR A 28 17.92 12.98 6.27
C THR A 28 16.53 12.72 6.84
N ILE A 29 15.46 13.11 6.12
CA ILE A 29 14.08 12.87 6.55
C ILE A 29 13.70 11.40 6.40
N ASP A 30 14.13 10.71 5.33
CA ASP A 30 13.79 9.29 5.17
C ASP A 30 14.49 8.36 6.19
N GLU A 31 15.56 8.81 6.85
CA GLU A 31 16.20 8.05 7.93
C GLU A 31 15.40 8.05 9.24
N GLU A 32 14.60 9.10 9.50
CA GLU A 32 13.89 9.29 10.77
C GLU A 32 12.43 8.78 10.75
N TRP A 33 11.87 8.52 9.56
CA TRP A 33 10.47 8.14 9.39
C TRP A 33 10.35 6.75 8.76
N GLU A 34 9.46 5.91 9.30
CA GLU A 34 9.14 4.59 8.74
C GLU A 34 7.69 4.51 8.25
N GLU A 35 7.46 3.72 7.21
CA GLU A 35 6.14 3.59 6.61
C GLU A 35 5.21 2.70 7.45
N VAL A 36 4.02 3.21 7.76
CA VAL A 36 2.97 2.46 8.44
C VAL A 36 2.16 1.70 7.40
N SER A 37 2.35 0.39 7.37
CA SER A 37 1.65 -0.48 6.43
C SER A 37 0.13 -0.38 6.58
N ALA A 38 -0.58 -0.25 5.46
CA ALA A 38 -2.04 -0.24 5.37
C ALA A 38 -2.69 -1.53 5.90
N TYR A 39 -1.96 -2.63 5.83
CA TYR A 39 -2.40 -3.95 6.22
C TYR A 39 -1.28 -4.70 6.94
N ILE A 40 -1.65 -5.54 7.89
CA ILE A 40 -0.73 -6.38 8.66
C ILE A 40 -1.14 -7.85 8.53
N PRO A 41 -0.23 -8.79 8.77
CA PRO A 41 -0.58 -10.21 8.81
C PRO A 41 -1.76 -10.46 9.77
N ALA A 42 -2.69 -11.31 9.35
CA ALA A 42 -3.78 -11.76 10.21
C ALA A 42 -3.26 -12.70 11.30
N THR A 43 -4.06 -12.92 12.35
CA THR A 43 -3.71 -13.92 13.38
C THR A 43 -3.82 -15.33 12.79
N SER A 44 -3.23 -16.32 13.46
CA SER A 44 -3.34 -17.71 13.03
C SER A 44 -4.79 -18.22 13.04
N GLU A 45 -5.61 -17.77 13.99
CA GLU A 45 -7.04 -18.13 14.07
C GLU A 45 -7.80 -17.55 12.87
N ASP A 46 -7.63 -16.25 12.59
CA ASP A 46 -8.23 -15.59 11.43
C ASP A 46 -7.77 -16.24 10.12
N PHE A 47 -6.48 -16.63 10.06
CA PHE A 47 -5.91 -17.27 8.88
C PHE A 47 -6.64 -18.58 8.57
N GLN A 48 -6.86 -19.43 9.57
CA GLN A 48 -7.56 -20.71 9.38
C GLN A 48 -9.00 -20.49 8.96
N LEU A 49 -9.75 -19.66 9.70
CA LEU A 49 -11.17 -19.41 9.44
C LEU A 49 -11.39 -18.83 8.04
N VAL A 50 -10.67 -17.75 7.71
CA VAL A 50 -10.80 -17.10 6.40
C VAL A 50 -10.31 -18.00 5.28
N SER A 51 -9.32 -18.87 5.51
CA SER A 51 -8.88 -19.83 4.49
C SER A 51 -9.96 -20.83 4.14
N VAL A 52 -10.68 -21.37 5.14
CA VAL A 52 -11.82 -22.27 4.92
C VAL A 52 -12.91 -21.54 4.15
N ILE A 53 -13.34 -20.37 4.64
CA ILE A 53 -14.40 -19.58 3.99
C ILE A 53 -14.04 -19.25 2.55
N ALA A 54 -12.84 -18.72 2.30
CA ALA A 54 -12.39 -18.33 0.97
C ALA A 54 -12.31 -19.54 0.02
N SER A 55 -11.84 -20.68 0.52
CA SER A 55 -11.75 -21.90 -0.29
C SER A 55 -13.13 -22.48 -0.59
N SER A 56 -14.07 -22.46 0.35
CA SER A 56 -15.45 -22.88 0.13
C SER A 56 -16.18 -22.00 -0.88
N ILE A 57 -16.00 -20.68 -0.80
CA ILE A 57 -16.55 -19.73 -1.78
C ILE A 57 -15.93 -19.98 -3.15
N ALA A 58 -14.61 -20.15 -3.22
CA ALA A 58 -13.90 -20.38 -4.47
C ALA A 58 -14.25 -21.74 -5.10
N ALA A 59 -14.51 -22.77 -4.30
CA ALA A 59 -14.92 -24.09 -4.78
C ALA A 59 -16.31 -24.05 -5.43
N GLY A 60 -17.27 -23.33 -4.84
CA GLY A 60 -18.64 -23.28 -5.35
C GLY A 60 -19.20 -24.68 -5.58
N ASP A 61 -19.65 -24.96 -6.81
CA ASP A 61 -20.19 -26.26 -7.22
C ASP A 61 -19.12 -27.26 -7.71
N HIS A 62 -17.83 -26.97 -7.51
CA HIS A 62 -16.70 -27.82 -7.89
C HIS A 62 -16.02 -28.41 -6.64
N PRO A 63 -16.61 -29.43 -5.98
CA PRO A 63 -16.15 -29.94 -4.68
C PRO A 63 -14.75 -30.57 -4.74
N ASP A 64 -14.31 -31.01 -5.92
CA ASP A 64 -12.99 -31.64 -6.12
C ASP A 64 -11.85 -30.62 -6.34
N SER A 65 -12.17 -29.31 -6.39
CA SER A 65 -11.18 -28.26 -6.56
C SER A 65 -10.33 -28.05 -5.30
N GLN A 66 -9.07 -27.66 -5.47
CA GLN A 66 -8.12 -27.44 -4.37
C GLN A 66 -7.55 -26.03 -4.42
N PHE A 67 -7.59 -25.34 -3.28
CA PHE A 67 -7.08 -23.98 -3.14
C PHE A 67 -6.01 -23.92 -2.05
N LYS A 68 -4.97 -23.11 -2.31
CA LYS A 68 -3.94 -22.79 -1.33
C LYS A 68 -3.91 -21.29 -1.09
N VAL A 69 -4.39 -20.87 0.07
CA VAL A 69 -4.35 -19.47 0.49
C VAL A 69 -2.91 -19.11 0.87
N LYS A 70 -2.29 -18.19 0.11
CA LYS A 70 -0.88 -17.80 0.29
C LYS A 70 -0.68 -16.74 1.36
N ARG A 71 -1.65 -15.84 1.54
CA ARG A 71 -1.55 -14.70 2.43
C ARG A 71 -2.92 -14.18 2.79
N ILE A 72 -3.14 -13.94 4.08
CA ILE A 72 -4.31 -13.22 4.61
C ILE A 72 -3.76 -12.03 5.37
N LEU A 73 -4.30 -10.85 5.04
CA LEU A 73 -3.95 -9.61 5.71
C LEU A 73 -5.20 -9.00 6.33
N LYS A 74 -5.05 -8.43 7.52
CA LYS A 74 -6.06 -7.60 8.15
C LYS A 74 -5.70 -6.13 8.05
N ARG A 75 -6.69 -5.26 8.08
CA ARG A 75 -6.47 -3.80 8.09
C ARG A 75 -5.64 -3.45 9.31
N ASN A 76 -4.60 -2.62 9.12
CA ASN A 76 -3.82 -2.12 10.24
C ASN A 76 -4.68 -1.09 11.02
N PRO A 77 -4.98 -1.32 12.31
CA PRO A 77 -5.81 -0.39 13.08
C PRO A 77 -5.17 0.99 13.24
N GLU A 78 -3.85 1.09 13.32
CA GLU A 78 -3.13 2.36 13.36
C GLU A 78 -3.34 3.15 12.05
N SER A 79 -3.08 2.50 10.91
CA SER A 79 -3.27 3.09 9.59
C SER A 79 -4.72 3.53 9.37
N LEU A 80 -5.70 2.71 9.78
CA LEU A 80 -7.12 3.03 9.68
C LEU A 80 -7.47 4.29 10.49
N THR A 81 -7.04 4.32 11.76
CA THR A 81 -7.37 5.41 12.67
C THR A 81 -6.80 6.73 12.18
N VAL A 82 -5.51 6.76 11.83
CA VAL A 82 -4.84 7.96 11.30
C VAL A 82 -5.46 8.38 9.97
N SER A 83 -5.81 7.44 9.10
CA SER A 83 -6.48 7.75 7.83
C SER A 83 -7.82 8.44 8.04
N LEU A 84 -8.63 7.95 9.00
CA LEU A 84 -9.93 8.53 9.34
C LEU A 84 -9.79 9.92 9.93
N ILE A 85 -8.85 10.13 10.84
CA ILE A 85 -8.61 11.45 11.44
C ILE A 85 -8.19 12.45 10.36
N ALA A 86 -7.16 12.11 9.57
CA ALA A 86 -6.64 13.00 8.53
C ALA A 86 -7.71 13.35 7.48
N SER A 87 -8.48 12.36 7.02
CA SER A 87 -9.55 12.59 6.04
C SER A 87 -10.68 13.43 6.62
N SER A 88 -11.05 13.21 7.89
CA SER A 88 -12.08 14.01 8.58
C SER A 88 -11.68 15.46 8.75
N ILE A 89 -10.41 15.73 9.09
CA ILE A 89 -9.88 17.09 9.19
C ILE A 89 -9.93 17.76 7.82
N ALA A 90 -9.44 17.09 6.77
CA ALA A 90 -9.45 17.64 5.42
C ALA A 90 -10.89 17.89 4.90
N ALA A 91 -11.84 17.01 5.23
CA ALA A 91 -13.25 17.21 4.91
C ALA A 91 -13.89 18.37 5.67
N GLY A 92 -13.35 18.75 6.84
CA GLY A 92 -13.78 19.95 7.56
C GLY A 92 -13.49 21.23 6.77
N ASP A 93 -12.33 21.31 6.12
CA ASP A 93 -11.93 22.45 5.30
C ASP A 93 -12.54 22.41 3.89
N TYR A 94 -12.80 21.22 3.36
CA TYR A 94 -13.33 20.99 2.02
C TYR A 94 -14.49 19.97 2.07
N PRO A 95 -15.71 20.41 2.46
CA PRO A 95 -16.83 19.51 2.75
C PRO A 95 -17.38 18.76 1.54
N ASP A 96 -17.25 19.33 0.34
CA ASP A 96 -17.72 18.70 -0.91
C ASP A 96 -16.64 17.82 -1.58
N SER A 97 -15.51 17.58 -0.90
CA SER A 97 -14.39 16.81 -1.43
C SER A 97 -14.29 15.39 -0.84
N GLN A 98 -13.70 14.48 -1.61
CA GLN A 98 -13.37 13.13 -1.16
C GLN A 98 -11.85 12.99 -1.02
N PHE A 99 -11.41 12.50 0.13
CA PHE A 99 -10.00 12.34 0.44
C PHE A 99 -9.60 10.87 0.50
N VAL A 100 -8.42 10.56 -0.02
CA VAL A 100 -7.79 9.24 0.09
C VAL A 100 -6.37 9.42 0.61
N VAL A 101 -6.11 8.95 1.81
CA VAL A 101 -4.76 8.92 2.38
C VAL A 101 -3.93 7.89 1.62
N LYS A 102 -2.84 8.35 0.99
CA LYS A 102 -1.96 7.51 0.15
C LYS A 102 -0.87 6.80 0.96
N SER A 103 -0.31 7.47 1.95
CA SER A 103 0.76 6.93 2.78
C SER A 103 0.71 7.54 4.16
N ILE A 104 1.05 6.75 5.18
CA ILE A 104 1.25 7.21 6.55
C ILE A 104 2.68 6.83 6.92
N LYS A 105 3.42 7.79 7.46
CA LYS A 105 4.74 7.54 8.06
C LYS A 105 4.65 7.85 9.55
N ARG A 106 5.38 7.09 10.36
CA ARG A 106 5.60 7.38 11.77
C ARG A 106 7.08 7.60 12.02
N LYS A 107 7.39 8.43 13.00
CA LYS A 107 8.77 8.65 13.40
C LYS A 107 9.30 7.36 14.06
N LYS A 108 10.56 7.01 13.76
CA LYS A 108 11.26 5.89 14.40
C LYS A 108 11.43 6.12 15.90
#